data_AF-A0A1C5R9P5-F1
#
_entry.id   AF-A0A1C5R9P5-F1
#
_cell.length_a   1.000
_cell.length_b   1.000
_cell.length_c   1.000
_cell.angle_alpha   90.00
_cell.angle_beta   90.00
_cell.angle_gamma   90.00
#
_symmetry.space_group_name_H-M   'P 1'
#
loop_
_entity.id
_entity.type
_entity.pdbx_description
1 polymer ?
#
loop_
_entity_poly.entity_id
_entity_poly.type
_entity_poly.pdbx_seq_one_letter_code
_entity_poly.pdbx_strand_id
1 'polypeptide(L)'
;MKKGVRLLLVCLMFIVVASGCGVSHKSPEGVVKSLIKAYDKEKEKTILECYGIDEKADKTTQAEIDGTIKYFKAHDAKSIEVIKCDTIKEYKKYALVYVYYELNLGNKKAYPCISTYMTRKKDGKYYIMPSDDITEKMSRQAATDYAAFMNTDVYKDYTKAYEVFIKKNPGYEDKISSKLL
;
A
#
# COMPACT_ATOMS: atom_id res chain seq x y z
N MET A 1 -32.07 -19.04 -50.65
CA MET A 1 -32.47 -19.19 -49.23
C MET A 1 -31.40 -19.99 -48.49
N LYS A 2 -30.84 -19.43 -47.39
CA LYS A 2 -30.41 -20.13 -46.15
C LYS A 2 -29.44 -21.33 -46.32
N LYS A 3 -28.20 -21.34 -45.82
CA LYS A 3 -27.64 -20.82 -44.56
C LYS A 3 -26.12 -20.77 -44.66
N GLY A 4 -25.53 -19.66 -44.22
CA GLY A 4 -24.09 -19.58 -43.96
C GLY A 4 -23.72 -20.53 -42.82
N VAL A 5 -22.78 -21.43 -43.09
CA VAL A 5 -22.09 -22.21 -42.07
C VAL A 5 -21.10 -21.25 -41.42
N ARG A 6 -21.51 -20.65 -40.30
CA ARG A 6 -20.61 -19.93 -39.40
C ARG A 6 -19.63 -20.95 -38.84
N LEU A 7 -18.39 -20.87 -39.29
CA LEU A 7 -17.24 -21.50 -38.67
C LEU A 7 -17.18 -20.97 -37.22
N LEU A 8 -17.67 -21.77 -36.27
CA LEU A 8 -17.57 -21.52 -34.84
C LEU A 8 -16.10 -21.72 -34.46
N LEU A 9 -15.31 -20.67 -34.67
CA LEU A 9 -14.00 -20.48 -34.05
C LEU A 9 -14.26 -20.34 -32.56
N VAL A 10 -14.33 -21.46 -31.87
CA VAL A 10 -14.26 -21.51 -30.41
C VAL A 10 -12.82 -21.17 -30.05
N CYS A 11 -12.51 -19.87 -30.03
CA CYS A 11 -11.39 -19.38 -29.24
C CYS A 11 -11.71 -19.72 -27.78
N LEU A 12 -11.24 -20.88 -27.32
CA LEU A 12 -10.99 -21.12 -25.91
C LEU A 12 -9.93 -20.10 -25.48
N MET A 13 -10.38 -18.87 -25.19
CA MET A 13 -9.70 -18.00 -24.25
C MET A 13 -9.76 -18.75 -22.93
N PHE A 14 -8.76 -19.61 -22.68
CA PHE A 14 -8.32 -19.84 -21.32
C PHE A 14 -7.90 -18.47 -20.81
N ILE A 15 -8.87 -17.71 -20.30
CA ILE A 15 -8.59 -16.66 -19.34
C ILE A 15 -8.10 -17.44 -18.13
N VAL A 16 -6.83 -17.80 -18.17
CA VAL A 16 -6.06 -18.05 -16.97
C VAL A 16 -6.07 -16.68 -16.29
N VAL A 17 -7.12 -16.40 -15.51
CA VAL A 17 -7.01 -15.45 -14.41
C VAL A 17 -6.10 -16.16 -13.42
N ALA A 18 -4.80 -16.18 -13.74
CA ALA A 18 -3.79 -16.35 -12.74
C ALA A 18 -4.00 -15.13 -11.86
N SER A 19 -4.79 -15.29 -10.80
CA SER A 19 -4.67 -14.51 -9.58
C SER A 19 -3.31 -14.80 -8.89
N GLY A 20 -2.25 -14.97 -9.68
CA GLY A 20 -0.87 -14.77 -9.27
C GLY A 20 -0.67 -13.27 -9.14
N CYS A 21 -1.26 -12.67 -8.10
CA CYS A 21 -1.05 -11.28 -7.72
C CYS A 21 0.38 -11.12 -7.21
N GLY A 22 1.36 -11.16 -8.12
CA GLY A 22 2.73 -10.75 -7.86
C GLY A 22 2.81 -9.24 -7.69
N VAL A 23 3.96 -8.76 -7.23
CA VAL A 23 4.20 -7.33 -7.01
C VAL A 23 4.23 -6.55 -8.32
N SER A 24 3.52 -5.43 -8.38
CA SER A 24 3.54 -4.53 -9.53
C SER A 24 4.74 -3.59 -9.49
N HIS A 25 5.86 -4.01 -10.06
CA HIS A 25 7.09 -3.22 -10.15
C HIS A 25 7.10 -2.17 -11.29
N LYS A 26 5.95 -1.89 -11.91
CA LYS A 26 5.86 -1.02 -13.10
C LYS A 26 5.85 0.48 -12.78
N SER A 27 5.44 0.86 -11.58
CA SER A 27 5.41 2.25 -11.12
C SER A 27 5.61 2.34 -9.60
N PRO A 28 5.97 3.53 -9.07
CA PRO A 28 6.01 3.78 -7.63
C PRO A 28 4.71 3.41 -6.89
N GLU A 29 3.57 3.78 -7.45
CA GLU A 29 2.24 3.49 -6.89
C GLU A 29 1.92 2.00 -6.96
N GLY A 30 2.38 1.32 -8.02
CA GLY A 30 2.18 -0.11 -8.21
C GLY A 30 2.78 -0.92 -7.07
N VAL A 31 4.02 -0.62 -6.69
CA VAL A 31 4.70 -1.33 -5.61
C VAL A 31 4.11 -0.97 -4.24
N VAL A 32 3.75 0.29 -4.00
CA VAL A 32 3.09 0.72 -2.74
C VAL A 32 1.71 0.07 -2.58
N LYS A 33 0.89 0.01 -3.63
CA LYS A 33 -0.40 -0.71 -3.60
C LYS A 33 -0.23 -2.20 -3.32
N SER A 34 0.83 -2.80 -3.87
CA SER A 34 1.15 -4.22 -3.64
C SER A 34 1.55 -4.45 -2.18
N LEU A 35 2.38 -3.57 -1.63
CA LEU A 35 2.82 -3.60 -0.23
C LEU A 35 1.64 -3.55 0.75
N ILE A 36 0.77 -2.55 0.62
CA ILE A 36 -0.41 -2.40 1.50
C ILE A 36 -1.30 -3.65 1.48
N LYS A 37 -1.56 -4.21 0.28
CA LYS A 37 -2.35 -5.45 0.14
C LYS A 37 -1.64 -6.70 0.69
N ALA A 38 -0.31 -6.68 0.77
CA ALA A 38 0.46 -7.79 1.30
C ALA A 38 0.45 -7.81 2.84
N TYR A 39 0.45 -6.63 3.48
CA TYR A 39 0.28 -6.51 4.95
C TYR A 39 -1.06 -7.07 5.44
N ASP A 40 -2.17 -6.81 4.73
CA ASP A 40 -3.50 -7.39 5.03
C ASP A 40 -3.50 -8.92 5.10
N LYS A 41 -2.69 -9.55 4.23
CA LYS A 41 -2.70 -11.00 4.02
C LYS A 41 -1.52 -11.70 4.67
N GLU A 42 -0.71 -10.98 5.44
CA GLU A 42 0.50 -11.47 6.09
C GLU A 42 1.45 -12.17 5.10
N LYS A 43 1.50 -11.69 3.86
CA LYS A 43 2.29 -12.30 2.79
C LYS A 43 3.72 -11.80 2.84
N GLU A 44 4.48 -12.24 3.85
CA GLU A 44 5.85 -11.79 4.08
C GLU A 44 6.73 -11.88 2.82
N LYS A 45 6.68 -12.98 2.08
CA LYS A 45 7.39 -13.10 0.79
C LYS A 45 7.04 -11.98 -0.19
N THR A 46 5.76 -11.65 -0.34
CA THR A 46 5.31 -10.55 -1.22
C THR A 46 5.72 -9.18 -0.67
N ILE A 47 5.78 -9.02 0.66
CA ILE A 47 6.31 -7.82 1.30
C ILE A 47 7.80 -7.67 0.93
N LEU A 48 8.61 -8.70 1.15
CA LEU A 48 10.04 -8.71 0.80
C LEU A 48 10.28 -8.44 -0.70
N GLU A 49 9.47 -9.04 -1.58
CA GLU A 49 9.48 -8.74 -3.01
C GLU A 49 9.25 -7.25 -3.29
N CYS A 50 8.37 -6.56 -2.56
CA CYS A 50 8.16 -5.11 -2.70
C CYS A 50 9.43 -4.29 -2.37
N TYR A 51 10.25 -4.74 -1.43
CA TYR A 51 11.55 -4.12 -1.11
C TYR A 51 12.67 -4.54 -2.08
N GLY A 52 12.42 -5.55 -2.91
CA GLY A 52 13.43 -6.15 -3.79
C GLY A 52 14.40 -7.05 -3.04
N ILE A 53 13.89 -7.75 -2.02
CA ILE A 53 14.63 -8.67 -1.16
C ILE A 53 14.16 -10.09 -1.47
N ASP A 54 15.08 -10.97 -1.85
CA ASP A 54 14.73 -12.31 -2.35
C ASP A 54 14.48 -13.36 -1.25
N GLU A 55 15.21 -13.26 -0.13
CA GLU A 55 15.15 -14.27 0.94
C GLU A 55 14.86 -13.68 2.31
N LYS A 56 15.73 -12.80 2.81
CA LYS A 56 15.66 -12.31 4.19
C LYS A 56 16.06 -10.84 4.26
N ALA A 57 15.23 -10.05 4.93
CA ALA A 57 15.55 -8.67 5.26
C ALA A 57 16.65 -8.58 6.31
N ASP A 58 17.39 -7.46 6.32
CA ASP A 58 18.22 -7.12 7.47
C ASP A 58 17.36 -6.96 8.74
N LYS A 59 18.01 -6.88 9.91
CA LYS A 59 17.30 -6.84 11.20
C LYS A 59 16.39 -5.61 11.34
N THR A 60 16.80 -4.47 10.82
CA THR A 60 16.04 -3.21 10.91
C THR A 60 14.79 -3.32 10.05
N THR A 61 14.97 -3.65 8.77
CA THR A 61 13.87 -3.81 7.80
C THR A 61 12.89 -4.90 8.23
N GLN A 62 13.39 -6.04 8.75
CA GLN A 62 12.52 -7.10 9.26
C GLN A 62 11.68 -6.61 10.46
N ALA A 63 12.29 -5.88 11.40
CA ALA A 63 11.57 -5.35 12.55
C ALA A 63 10.47 -4.34 12.14
N GLU A 64 10.72 -3.52 11.11
CA GLU A 64 9.71 -2.61 10.54
C GLU A 64 8.55 -3.37 9.87
N ILE A 65 8.87 -4.42 9.11
CA ILE A 65 7.87 -5.31 8.48
C ILE A 65 7.02 -5.98 9.56
N ASP A 66 7.65 -6.60 10.55
CA ASP A 66 6.97 -7.32 11.63
C ASP A 66 6.10 -6.37 12.47
N GLY A 67 6.61 -5.18 12.78
CA GLY A 67 5.87 -4.13 13.48
C GLY A 67 4.64 -3.68 12.68
N THR A 68 4.79 -3.51 11.37
CA THR A 68 3.67 -3.16 10.49
C THR A 68 2.66 -4.30 10.40
N ILE A 69 3.07 -5.56 10.26
CA ILE A 69 2.17 -6.71 10.30
C ILE A 69 1.41 -6.75 11.64
N LYS A 70 2.09 -6.53 12.77
CA LYS A 70 1.45 -6.46 14.10
C LYS A 70 0.41 -5.33 14.16
N TYR A 71 0.73 -4.16 13.61
CA TYR A 71 -0.20 -3.04 13.48
C TYR A 71 -1.46 -3.43 12.71
N PHE A 72 -1.34 -3.97 11.50
CA PHE A 72 -2.50 -4.38 10.70
C PHE A 72 -3.34 -5.45 11.40
N LYS A 73 -2.71 -6.44 12.03
CA LYS A 73 -3.39 -7.46 12.85
C LYS A 73 -4.19 -6.86 14.00
N ALA A 74 -3.66 -5.84 14.67
CA ALA A 74 -4.33 -5.22 15.81
C ALA A 74 -5.69 -4.62 15.41
N HIS A 75 -5.87 -4.20 14.16
CA HIS A 75 -7.15 -3.69 13.65
C HIS A 75 -8.20 -4.78 13.41
N ASP A 76 -7.81 -6.05 13.23
CA ASP A 76 -8.71 -7.17 12.92
C ASP A 76 -9.64 -6.83 11.73
N ALA A 77 -9.03 -6.27 10.67
CA ALA A 77 -9.75 -5.83 9.48
C ALA A 77 -10.20 -7.02 8.64
N LYS A 78 -11.39 -6.92 8.04
CA LYS A 78 -11.93 -7.92 7.11
C LYS A 78 -11.32 -7.81 5.71
N SER A 79 -10.89 -6.61 5.34
CA SER A 79 -10.28 -6.30 4.05
C SER A 79 -9.67 -4.91 4.08
N ILE A 80 -8.70 -4.67 3.20
CA ILE A 80 -8.24 -3.33 2.84
C ILE A 80 -8.84 -2.87 1.52
N GLU A 81 -9.31 -1.63 1.49
CA GLU A 81 -9.63 -0.91 0.25
C GLU A 81 -8.65 0.23 0.02
N VAL A 82 -7.97 0.25 -1.13
CA VAL A 82 -7.13 1.40 -1.51
C VAL A 82 -8.02 2.44 -2.18
N ILE A 83 -8.19 3.58 -1.50
CA ILE A 83 -9.00 4.71 -1.98
C ILE A 83 -8.23 5.52 -3.02
N LYS A 84 -6.98 5.89 -2.70
CA LYS A 84 -6.10 6.63 -3.61
C LYS A 84 -4.65 6.29 -3.33
N CYS A 85 -3.82 6.21 -4.36
CA CYS A 85 -2.39 6.11 -4.21
C CYS A 85 -1.73 6.71 -5.43
N ASP A 86 -0.86 7.68 -5.17
CA ASP A 86 -0.27 8.56 -6.16
C ASP A 86 1.07 9.10 -5.65
N THR A 87 1.87 9.60 -6.57
CA THR A 87 3.18 10.19 -6.24
C THR A 87 3.00 11.62 -5.76
N ILE A 88 3.47 11.93 -4.54
CA ILE A 88 3.59 13.31 -4.04
C ILE A 88 4.63 14.06 -4.87
N LYS A 89 5.81 13.44 -5.03
CA LYS A 89 6.94 14.04 -5.74
C LYS A 89 7.87 12.99 -6.31
N GLU A 90 8.28 13.16 -7.56
CA GLU A 90 9.41 12.45 -8.13
C GLU A 90 10.70 13.25 -7.97
N TYR A 91 11.76 12.56 -7.57
CA TYR A 91 13.14 13.03 -7.56
C TYR A 91 13.97 12.21 -8.55
N LYS A 92 15.21 12.65 -8.81
CA LYS A 92 16.08 11.99 -9.80
C LYS A 92 16.30 10.49 -9.55
N LYS A 93 16.30 10.03 -8.28
CA LYS A 93 16.64 8.65 -7.91
C LYS A 93 15.51 7.90 -7.18
N TYR A 94 14.49 8.62 -6.72
CA TYR A 94 13.43 8.06 -5.89
C TYR A 94 12.15 8.88 -6.05
N ALA A 95 11.02 8.31 -5.64
CA ALA A 95 9.74 9.02 -5.58
C ALA A 95 9.15 8.91 -4.18
N LEU A 96 8.53 9.99 -3.71
CA LEU A 96 7.72 9.99 -2.50
C LEU A 96 6.26 9.73 -2.91
N VAL A 97 5.70 8.63 -2.43
CA VAL A 97 4.36 8.14 -2.78
C VAL A 97 3.49 8.16 -1.53
N TYR A 98 2.23 8.57 -1.65
CA TYR A 98 1.25 8.34 -0.60
C TYR A 98 0.27 7.24 -1.00
N VAL A 99 -0.34 6.63 0.01
CA VAL A 99 -1.47 5.73 -0.14
C VAL A 99 -2.50 6.05 0.93
N TYR A 100 -3.69 6.45 0.50
CA TYR A 100 -4.89 6.55 1.29
C TYR A 100 -5.70 5.28 1.09
N TYR A 101 -5.94 4.55 2.19
CA TYR A 101 -6.65 3.28 2.20
C TYR A 101 -7.54 3.20 3.44
N GLU A 102 -8.50 2.29 3.40
CA GLU A 102 -9.42 2.05 4.51
C GLU A 102 -9.34 0.60 4.95
N LEU A 103 -9.28 0.39 6.26
CA LEU A 103 -9.42 -0.92 6.89
C LEU A 103 -10.91 -1.16 7.15
N ASN A 104 -11.51 -2.11 6.44
CA ASN A 104 -12.91 -2.48 6.67
C ASN A 104 -13.02 -3.30 7.95
N LEU A 105 -13.62 -2.74 8.99
CA LEU A 105 -13.81 -3.40 10.29
C LEU A 105 -15.15 -4.15 10.38
N GLY A 106 -15.90 -4.21 9.26
CA GLY A 106 -17.27 -4.71 9.22
C GLY A 106 -18.31 -3.71 9.74
N ASN A 107 -19.59 -4.06 9.63
CA ASN A 107 -20.72 -3.25 10.12
C ASN A 107 -20.69 -1.77 9.66
N LYS A 108 -20.28 -1.53 8.40
CA LYS A 108 -20.11 -0.19 7.79
C LYS A 108 -19.09 0.71 8.52
N LYS A 109 -18.18 0.13 9.29
CA LYS A 109 -17.04 0.83 9.89
C LYS A 109 -15.81 0.62 9.01
N ALA A 110 -15.20 1.71 8.60
CA ALA A 110 -13.94 1.72 7.87
C ALA A 110 -13.00 2.68 8.59
N TYR A 111 -11.83 2.18 9.01
CA TYR A 111 -10.82 3.01 9.63
C TYR A 111 -9.92 3.59 8.53
N PRO A 112 -9.94 4.91 8.30
CA PRO A 112 -9.13 5.53 7.26
C PRO A 112 -7.67 5.62 7.71
N CYS A 113 -6.77 5.27 6.81
CA CYS A 113 -5.33 5.26 7.01
C CYS A 113 -4.65 6.01 5.86
N ILE A 114 -3.66 6.82 6.18
CA ILE A 114 -2.75 7.38 5.17
C ILE A 114 -1.32 6.99 5.52
N SER A 115 -0.56 6.57 4.52
CA SER A 115 0.84 6.21 4.68
C SER A 115 1.65 6.77 3.52
N THR A 116 2.94 7.02 3.77
CA THR A 116 3.88 7.50 2.76
C THR A 116 5.09 6.59 2.68
N TYR A 117 5.59 6.39 1.46
CA TYR A 117 6.74 5.54 1.18
C TYR A 117 7.67 6.22 0.20
N MET A 118 8.97 6.07 0.43
CA MET A 118 9.97 6.33 -0.60
C MET A 118 10.15 5.08 -1.47
N THR A 119 10.14 5.26 -2.78
CA THR A 119 10.39 4.19 -3.74
C THR A 119 11.63 4.51 -4.57
N ARG A 120 12.39 3.49 -4.94
CA ARG A 120 13.54 3.60 -5.85
C ARG A 120 13.30 2.87 -7.15
N LYS A 121 13.96 3.34 -8.21
CA LYS A 121 14.05 2.61 -9.47
C LYS A 121 15.38 1.87 -9.55
N LYS A 122 15.33 0.55 -9.74
CA LYS A 122 16.49 -0.32 -9.95
C LYS A 122 16.18 -1.25 -11.12
N ASP A 123 17.07 -1.33 -12.11
CA ASP A 123 16.94 -2.21 -13.29
C ASP A 123 15.58 -2.08 -14.02
N GLY A 124 15.09 -0.84 -14.16
CA GLY A 124 13.81 -0.54 -14.80
C GLY A 124 12.57 -0.84 -13.95
N LYS A 125 12.73 -1.38 -12.74
CA LYS A 125 11.67 -1.76 -11.80
C LYS A 125 11.63 -0.85 -10.58
N TYR A 126 10.46 -0.73 -9.95
CA TYR A 126 10.25 0.09 -8.76
C TYR A 126 10.16 -0.76 -7.50
N TYR A 127 10.81 -0.33 -6.42
CA TYR A 127 10.88 -1.02 -5.13
C TYR A 127 10.68 -0.03 -3.99
N ILE A 128 10.17 -0.50 -2.86
CA ILE A 128 10.18 0.26 -1.60
C ILE A 128 11.63 0.45 -1.15
N MET A 129 11.93 1.64 -0.66
CA MET A 129 13.24 1.95 -0.10
C MET A 129 13.24 1.59 1.39
N PRO A 130 14.14 0.69 1.84
CA PRO A 130 14.40 0.48 3.26
C PRO A 130 14.80 1.77 3.97
N SER A 131 14.48 1.90 5.25
CA SER A 131 14.81 3.10 6.04
C SER A 131 16.32 3.35 6.12
N ASP A 132 17.13 2.29 6.23
CA ASP A 132 18.59 2.37 6.24
C ASP A 132 19.19 2.96 4.95
N ASP A 133 18.44 2.92 3.84
CA ASP A 133 18.83 3.53 2.56
C ASP A 133 18.37 5.00 2.43
N ILE A 134 17.57 5.51 3.36
CA ILE A 134 17.05 6.88 3.36
C ILE A 134 18.03 7.82 4.08
N THR A 135 18.69 8.67 3.30
CA THR A 135 19.59 9.70 3.87
C THR A 135 18.83 10.84 4.55
N GLU A 136 19.50 11.55 5.47
CA GLU A 136 18.95 12.75 6.13
C GLU A 136 18.46 13.80 5.12
N LYS A 137 19.22 14.02 4.04
CA LYS A 137 18.84 14.94 2.97
C LYS A 137 17.52 14.54 2.31
N MET A 138 17.35 13.26 2.01
CA MET A 138 16.12 12.74 1.41
C MET A 138 14.94 12.90 2.36
N SER A 139 15.15 12.61 3.65
CA SER A 139 14.16 12.81 4.71
C SER A 139 13.70 14.28 4.80
N ARG A 140 14.64 15.24 4.82
CA ARG A 140 14.31 16.68 4.85
C ARG A 140 13.52 17.14 3.62
N GLN A 141 13.90 16.65 2.43
CA GLN A 141 13.18 16.94 1.19
C GLN A 141 11.74 16.39 1.24
N ALA A 142 11.60 15.11 1.60
CA ALA A 142 10.28 14.49 1.72
C ALA A 142 9.41 15.14 2.79
N ALA A 143 9.97 15.60 3.91
CA ALA A 143 9.23 16.32 4.94
C ALA A 143 8.64 17.63 4.40
N THR A 144 9.39 18.35 3.55
CA THR A 144 8.91 19.60 2.92
C THR A 144 7.79 19.32 1.92
N ASP A 145 7.97 18.32 1.05
CA ASP A 145 6.95 17.94 0.07
C ASP A 145 5.71 17.33 0.73
N TYR A 146 5.87 16.60 1.84
CA TYR A 146 4.77 16.11 2.65
C TYR A 146 3.99 17.25 3.32
N ALA A 147 4.68 18.28 3.83
CA ALA A 147 4.02 19.47 4.37
C ALA A 147 3.16 20.19 3.33
N ALA A 148 3.62 20.26 2.08
CA ALA A 148 2.80 20.76 0.97
C ALA A 148 1.61 19.84 0.68
N PHE A 149 1.83 18.52 0.67
CA PHE A 149 0.78 17.52 0.48
C PHE A 149 -0.36 17.61 1.50
N MET A 150 -0.05 17.94 2.76
CA MET A 150 -1.07 18.11 3.81
C MET A 150 -2.09 19.22 3.51
N ASN A 151 -1.78 20.15 2.60
CA ASN A 151 -2.70 21.21 2.19
C ASN A 151 -3.63 20.82 1.02
N THR A 152 -3.42 19.64 0.43
CA THR A 152 -4.24 19.13 -0.69
C THR A 152 -5.60 18.63 -0.23
N ASP A 153 -6.56 18.60 -1.16
CA ASP A 153 -7.91 18.09 -0.86
C ASP A 153 -7.88 16.60 -0.46
N VAL A 154 -6.97 15.81 -1.03
CA VAL A 154 -6.82 14.39 -0.67
C VAL A 154 -6.49 14.22 0.82
N TYR A 155 -5.55 15.02 1.33
CA TYR A 155 -5.18 14.93 2.74
C TYR A 155 -6.31 15.42 3.64
N LYS A 156 -6.97 16.54 3.26
CA LYS A 156 -8.12 17.09 4.00
C LYS A 156 -9.29 16.11 4.06
N ASP A 157 -9.58 15.42 2.96
CA ASP A 157 -10.62 14.40 2.88
C ASP A 157 -10.31 13.21 3.80
N TYR A 158 -9.06 12.74 3.80
CA TYR A 158 -8.57 11.73 4.75
C TYR A 158 -8.77 12.21 6.21
N THR A 159 -8.29 13.41 6.54
CA THR A 159 -8.39 13.96 7.90
C THR A 159 -9.84 14.05 8.35
N LYS A 160 -10.74 14.53 7.49
CA LYS A 160 -12.18 14.59 7.78
C LYS A 160 -12.78 13.21 8.00
N ALA A 161 -12.44 12.22 7.16
CA ALA A 161 -12.91 10.84 7.34
C ALA A 161 -12.43 10.26 8.67
N TYR A 162 -11.16 10.49 9.01
CA TYR A 162 -10.54 10.04 10.25
C TYR A 162 -11.18 10.69 11.49
N GLU A 163 -11.37 12.01 11.49
CA GLU A 163 -12.05 12.72 12.58
C GLU A 163 -13.48 12.21 12.81
N VAL A 164 -14.24 11.98 11.72
CA VAL A 164 -15.58 11.41 11.80
C VAL A 164 -15.54 10.00 12.39
N PHE A 165 -14.56 9.19 12.01
CA PHE A 165 -14.39 7.84 12.54
C PHE A 165 -14.09 7.86 14.05
N ILE A 166 -13.10 8.64 14.48
CA ILE A 166 -12.68 8.71 15.89
C ILE A 166 -13.82 9.23 16.76
N LYS A 167 -14.54 10.28 16.32
CA LYS A 167 -15.71 10.81 17.03
C LYS A 167 -16.81 9.76 17.22
N LYS A 168 -17.00 8.86 16.25
CA LYS A 168 -17.99 7.77 16.32
C LYS A 168 -17.49 6.55 17.10
N ASN A 169 -16.20 6.44 17.35
CA ASN A 169 -15.56 5.29 17.99
C ASN A 169 -14.55 5.78 19.06
N PRO A 170 -15.00 6.47 20.11
CA PRO A 170 -14.11 6.94 21.17
C PRO A 170 -13.35 5.76 21.81
N GLY A 171 -12.06 5.97 22.11
CA GLY A 171 -11.17 4.95 22.66
C GLY A 171 -10.70 3.90 21.65
N TYR A 172 -10.99 4.06 20.36
CA TYR A 172 -10.53 3.11 19.33
C TYR A 172 -9.00 3.02 19.29
N GLU A 173 -8.30 4.14 19.31
CA GLU A 173 -6.83 4.15 19.23
C GLU A 173 -6.16 3.55 20.47
N ASP A 174 -6.73 3.77 21.66
CA ASP A 174 -6.27 3.12 22.89
C ASP A 174 -6.46 1.60 22.82
N LYS A 175 -7.59 1.15 22.25
CA LYS A 175 -7.85 -0.26 21.99
C LYS A 175 -6.85 -0.87 21.00
N ILE A 176 -6.41 -0.12 19.98
CA ILE A 176 -5.38 -0.61 19.05
C ILE A 176 -4.02 -0.62 19.74
N SER A 177 -3.66 0.46 20.42
CA SER A 177 -2.38 0.62 21.12
C SER A 177 -2.16 -0.46 22.19
N SER A 178 -3.20 -0.80 22.95
CA SER A 178 -3.14 -1.88 23.95
C SER A 178 -2.88 -3.28 23.37
N LYS A 179 -3.20 -3.52 22.09
CA LYS A 179 -2.86 -4.77 21.38
C LYS A 179 -1.41 -4.78 20.85
N LEU A 180 -0.76 -3.62 20.82
CA LEU A 180 0.61 -3.45 20.32
C LEU A 180 1.68 -3.50 21.42
N LEU A 181 1.27 -3.34 22.68
CA LEU A 181 2.08 -3.67 23.86
C LEU A 181 2.35 -5.19 23.93
#